data_AF-A0A943N4R7-F1
#
_entry.id   AF-A0A943N4R7-F1
#
_cell.length_a   1.000
_cell.length_b   1.000
_cell.length_c   1.000
_cell.angle_alpha   90.00
_cell.angle_beta   90.00
_cell.angle_gamma   90.00
#
_symmetry.space_group_name_H-M   'P 1'
#
loop_
_entity.id
_entity.type
_entity.pdbx_description
1 polymer ?
#
loop_
_entity_poly.entity_id
_entity_poly.type
_entity_poly.pdbx_seq_one_letter_code
_entity_poly.pdbx_strand_id
1 'polypeptide(L)'
;MREYSIETIDYRIDIADRIRRALRGAEGVGVKGEGQKAAVITRDGEAREQLCMALCRVLLNDAAAEEIKRELKAYPLEAAEAERAAVRAVELMRRVPRRASLFANALSRLTEYTKAESALNIEGFLRFRLADAANLIRLCALRAAIEELIRRELSAGTDGETIIIITRDTDPSTEPD
;
A
#
# COMPACT_ATOMS: atom_id res chain seq x y z
N MET A 1 11.61 15.14 23.12
CA MET A 1 12.23 14.92 21.80
C MET A 1 12.64 13.46 21.67
N ARG A 2 12.32 12.80 20.55
CA ARG A 2 12.67 11.40 20.28
C ARG A 2 13.08 11.24 18.83
N GLU A 3 14.07 10.38 18.58
CA GLU A 3 14.54 10.05 17.24
C GLU A 3 14.06 8.65 16.84
N TYR A 4 13.71 8.50 15.56
CA TYR A 4 13.27 7.26 14.94
C TYR A 4 14.13 6.97 13.71
N SER A 5 14.55 5.72 13.56
CA SER A 5 15.19 5.21 12.34
C SER A 5 14.15 4.44 11.53
N ILE A 6 13.83 4.93 10.33
CA ILE A 6 12.81 4.35 9.46
C ILE A 6 13.50 3.88 8.18
N GLU A 7 13.31 2.61 7.84
CA GLU A 7 13.96 2.02 6.67
C GLU A 7 13.11 1.00 5.93
N THR A 8 13.54 0.71 4.71
CA THR A 8 13.07 -0.40 3.89
C THR A 8 14.29 -1.06 3.23
N ILE A 9 14.18 -2.33 2.84
CA ILE A 9 15.29 -3.13 2.30
C ILE A 9 15.06 -3.41 0.81
N ASP A 10 13.95 -4.06 0.49
CA ASP A 10 13.60 -4.50 -0.87
C ASP A 10 12.74 -3.47 -1.62
N TYR A 11 11.90 -2.73 -0.91
CA TYR A 11 11.00 -1.76 -1.56
C TYR A 11 11.79 -0.58 -2.14
N ARG A 12 11.57 -0.29 -3.42
CA ARG A 12 12.26 0.82 -4.11
C ARG A 12 11.57 2.16 -3.83
N ILE A 13 11.56 2.55 -2.56
CA ILE A 13 10.91 3.77 -2.07
C ILE A 13 11.97 4.69 -1.47
N ASP A 14 11.97 5.95 -1.90
CA ASP A 14 12.67 7.02 -1.17
C ASP A 14 11.88 7.37 0.09
N ILE A 15 12.15 6.67 1.18
CA ILE A 15 11.46 6.82 2.47
C ILE A 15 11.59 8.25 2.98
N ALA A 16 12.76 8.87 2.86
CA ALA A 16 12.97 10.22 3.35
C ALA A 16 12.13 11.25 2.58
N ASP A 17 12.11 11.19 1.25
CA ASP A 17 11.26 12.05 0.42
C ASP A 17 9.76 11.79 0.66
N ARG A 18 9.33 10.52 0.76
CA ARG A 18 7.91 10.20 1.00
C ARG A 18 7.43 10.71 2.35
N ILE A 19 8.23 10.54 3.41
CA ILE A 19 7.89 11.06 4.74
C ILE A 19 7.84 12.60 4.70
N ARG A 20 8.83 13.28 4.08
CA ARG A 20 8.81 14.75 3.95
C ARG A 20 7.58 15.25 3.21
N ARG A 21 7.19 14.60 2.12
CA ARG A 21 5.96 14.95 1.36
C ARG A 21 4.71 14.74 2.20
N ALA A 22 4.64 13.64 2.94
CA ALA A 22 3.51 13.33 3.80
C ALA A 22 3.37 14.27 5.00
N LEU A 23 4.49 14.82 5.49
CA LEU A 23 4.59 15.80 6.58
C LEU A 23 4.53 17.27 6.13
N ARG A 24 4.22 17.58 4.86
CA ARG A 24 4.12 18.98 4.42
C ARG A 24 3.12 19.75 5.31
N GLY A 25 3.62 20.77 6.01
CA GLY A 25 2.85 21.59 6.94
C GLY A 25 2.83 21.09 8.39
N ALA A 26 3.49 19.97 8.71
CA ALA A 26 3.64 19.51 10.08
C ALA A 26 4.77 20.27 10.77
N GLU A 27 4.53 20.72 12.00
CA GLU A 27 5.53 21.35 12.85
C GLU A 27 6.17 20.33 13.81
N GLY A 28 7.39 20.62 14.25
CA GLY A 28 8.07 19.81 15.28
C GLY A 28 8.60 18.45 14.80
N VAL A 29 8.54 18.14 13.50
CA VAL A 29 9.12 16.92 12.90
C VAL A 29 10.25 17.26 11.94
N GLY A 30 11.46 16.78 12.23
CA GLY A 30 12.63 16.90 11.36
C GLY A 30 12.94 15.58 10.65
N VAL A 31 13.19 15.60 9.34
CA VAL A 31 13.48 14.39 8.54
C VAL A 31 14.80 14.53 7.80
N LYS A 32 15.77 13.67 8.14
CA LYS A 32 17.07 13.54 7.48
C LYS A 32 17.19 12.18 6.80
N GLY A 33 18.11 12.05 5.85
CA GLY A 33 18.33 10.83 5.08
C GLY A 33 17.90 10.94 3.62
N GLU A 34 18.18 9.89 2.88
CA GLU A 34 17.96 9.76 1.43
C GLU A 34 17.68 8.29 1.06
N GLY A 35 16.94 8.09 -0.02
CA GLY A 35 16.62 6.74 -0.50
C GLY A 35 15.86 5.93 0.54
N GLN A 36 16.25 4.68 0.74
CA GLN A 36 15.49 3.71 1.55
C GLN A 36 15.60 3.91 3.07
N LYS A 37 16.29 4.96 3.55
CA LYS A 37 16.53 5.21 4.98
C LYS A 37 16.26 6.65 5.37
N ALA A 38 15.60 6.85 6.51
CA ALA A 38 15.33 8.15 7.09
C ALA A 38 15.53 8.15 8.61
N ALA A 39 16.19 9.20 9.11
CA ALA A 39 16.20 9.54 10.52
C ALA A 39 15.17 10.65 10.76
N VAL A 40 14.23 10.40 11.67
CA VAL A 40 13.13 11.34 11.97
C VAL A 40 13.16 11.74 13.44
N ILE A 41 13.18 13.03 13.71
CA ILE A 41 13.20 13.59 15.06
C ILE A 41 11.86 14.26 15.33
N THR A 42 11.18 13.87 16.40
CA THR A 42 9.93 14.50 16.84
C THR A 42 10.16 15.30 18.12
N ARG A 43 9.64 16.54 18.18
CA ARG A 43 9.78 17.43 19.33
C ARG A 43 9.03 16.90 20.56
N ASP A 44 7.76 16.55 20.36
CA ASP A 44 6.76 16.22 21.39
C ASP A 44 5.80 15.12 20.90
N GLY A 45 4.70 14.93 21.64
CA GLY A 45 3.68 13.92 21.34
C GLY A 45 2.87 14.23 20.07
N GLU A 46 2.55 15.50 19.82
CA GLU A 46 1.82 15.92 18.62
C GLU A 46 2.66 15.69 17.36
N ALA A 47 3.95 16.07 17.41
CA ALA A 47 4.90 15.77 16.34
C ALA A 47 5.02 14.25 16.07
N ARG A 48 4.93 13.40 17.10
CA ARG A 48 4.90 11.94 16.93
C ARG A 48 3.61 11.46 16.27
N GLU A 49 2.46 12.03 16.61
CA GLU A 49 1.19 11.70 15.96
C GLU A 49 1.21 12.08 14.48
N GLN A 50 1.73 13.27 14.15
CA GLN A 50 1.95 13.70 12.76
C GLN A 50 2.87 12.72 12.00
N LEU A 51 3.95 12.25 12.64
CA LEU A 51 4.80 11.20 12.07
C LEU A 51 4.02 9.90 11.82
N CYS A 52 3.20 9.45 12.77
CA CYS A 52 2.40 8.23 12.60
C CYS A 52 1.40 8.37 11.44
N MET A 53 0.74 9.53 11.30
CA MET A 53 -0.15 9.80 10.17
C MET A 53 0.60 9.82 8.83
N ALA A 54 1.80 10.39 8.79
CA ALA A 54 2.65 10.37 7.61
C ALA A 54 3.07 8.95 7.24
N LEU A 55 3.50 8.15 8.21
CA LEU A 55 3.85 6.74 8.02
C LEU A 55 2.67 5.89 7.55
N CYS A 56 1.44 6.17 8.03
CA CYS A 56 0.23 5.51 7.49
C CYS A 56 0.09 5.75 5.98
N ARG A 57 0.36 6.98 5.51
CA ARG A 57 0.29 7.30 4.08
C ARG A 57 1.38 6.57 3.29
N VAL A 58 2.59 6.47 3.82
CA VAL A 58 3.68 5.72 3.19
C VAL A 58 3.34 4.23 3.12
N LEU A 59 2.85 3.64 4.21
CA LEU A 59 2.47 2.22 4.28
C LEU A 59 1.32 1.87 3.33
N LEU A 60 0.24 2.64 3.37
CA LEU A 60 -0.99 2.30 2.63
C LEU A 60 -0.99 2.75 1.17
N ASN A 61 0.04 3.45 0.71
CA ASN A 61 0.17 3.85 -0.70
C ASN A 61 1.47 3.34 -1.31
N ASP A 62 2.62 3.81 -0.83
CA ASP A 62 3.92 3.52 -1.47
C ASP A 62 4.36 2.07 -1.18
N ALA A 63 4.33 1.65 0.08
CA ALA A 63 4.68 0.29 0.47
C ALA A 63 3.66 -0.74 -0.06
N ALA A 64 2.38 -0.39 -0.02
CA ALA A 64 1.32 -1.21 -0.63
C ALA A 64 1.55 -1.44 -2.13
N ALA A 65 1.98 -0.42 -2.88
CA ALA A 65 2.26 -0.58 -4.31
C ALA A 65 3.47 -1.50 -4.58
N GLU A 66 4.53 -1.42 -3.77
CA GLU A 66 5.66 -2.34 -3.88
C GLU A 66 5.28 -3.77 -3.47
N GLU A 67 4.43 -3.93 -2.46
CA GLU A 67 3.93 -5.25 -2.06
C GLU A 67 3.00 -5.86 -3.11
N ILE A 68 2.18 -5.06 -3.80
CA ILE A 68 1.41 -5.51 -4.97
C ILE A 68 2.36 -6.07 -6.04
N LYS A 69 3.42 -5.34 -6.41
CA LYS A 69 4.40 -5.82 -7.41
C LYS A 69 5.07 -7.12 -6.96
N ARG A 70 5.36 -7.25 -5.67
CA ARG A 70 5.92 -8.47 -5.08
C ARG A 70 4.95 -9.65 -5.20
N GLU A 71 3.69 -9.47 -4.81
CA GLU A 71 2.65 -10.51 -4.89
C GLU A 71 2.41 -10.93 -6.35
N LEU A 72 2.48 -10.00 -7.30
CA LEU A 72 2.26 -10.30 -8.72
C LEU A 72 3.32 -11.23 -9.33
N LYS A 73 4.52 -11.30 -8.76
CA LYS A 73 5.58 -12.22 -9.21
C LYS A 73 5.21 -13.70 -9.03
N ALA A 74 4.20 -14.00 -8.23
CA ALA A 74 3.73 -15.37 -8.03
C ALA A 74 2.87 -15.89 -9.19
N TYR A 75 2.43 -15.02 -10.11
CA TYR A 75 1.56 -15.39 -11.22
C TYR A 75 2.33 -15.45 -12.54
N PRO A 76 1.90 -16.30 -13.49
CA PRO A 76 2.54 -16.45 -14.81
C PRO A 76 2.13 -15.30 -15.75
N LEU A 77 2.56 -14.09 -15.41
CA LEU A 77 2.33 -12.86 -16.17
C LEU A 77 3.61 -12.42 -16.88
N GLU A 78 3.46 -11.96 -18.12
CA GLU A 78 4.53 -11.24 -18.81
C GLU A 78 4.76 -9.85 -18.18
N ALA A 79 5.91 -9.23 -18.46
CA ALA A 79 6.26 -7.95 -17.86
C ALA A 79 5.19 -6.85 -18.09
N ALA A 80 4.65 -6.76 -19.31
CA ALA A 80 3.61 -5.79 -19.65
C ALA A 80 2.26 -6.10 -18.97
N GLU A 81 1.95 -7.39 -18.79
CA GLU A 81 0.75 -7.84 -18.05
C GLU A 81 0.89 -7.51 -16.56
N ALA A 82 2.04 -7.80 -15.98
CA ALA A 82 2.34 -7.48 -14.58
C ALA A 82 2.28 -5.98 -14.29
N GLU A 83 2.77 -5.12 -15.21
CA GLU A 83 2.66 -3.66 -15.11
C GLU A 83 1.18 -3.21 -15.06
N ARG A 84 0.35 -3.71 -16.00
CA ARG A 84 -1.09 -3.39 -16.02
C ARG A 84 -1.83 -3.94 -14.81
N ALA A 85 -1.52 -5.18 -14.40
CA ALA A 85 -2.08 -5.78 -13.20
C ALA A 85 -1.72 -4.97 -11.94
N ALA A 86 -0.50 -4.43 -11.85
CA ALA A 86 -0.09 -3.60 -10.72
C ALA A 86 -0.91 -2.31 -10.66
N VAL A 87 -1.09 -1.62 -11.79
CA VAL A 87 -1.96 -0.43 -11.87
C VAL A 87 -3.38 -0.77 -11.45
N ARG A 88 -3.93 -1.87 -12.00
CA ARG A 88 -5.27 -2.34 -11.70
C ARG A 88 -5.46 -2.69 -10.23
N ALA A 89 -4.52 -3.39 -9.62
CA ALA A 89 -4.57 -3.74 -8.19
C ALA A 89 -4.57 -2.49 -7.30
N VAL A 90 -3.80 -1.46 -7.65
CA VAL A 90 -3.83 -0.16 -6.93
C VAL A 90 -5.19 0.53 -7.06
N GLU A 91 -5.81 0.50 -8.24
CA GLU A 91 -7.17 1.02 -8.43
C GLU A 91 -8.20 0.27 -7.60
N LEU A 92 -8.14 -1.08 -7.60
CA LEU A 92 -9.01 -1.92 -6.79
C LEU A 92 -8.88 -1.57 -5.31
N MET A 93 -7.65 -1.42 -4.80
CA MET A 93 -7.39 -1.05 -3.42
C MET A 93 -7.99 0.32 -3.04
N ARG A 94 -8.00 1.28 -3.98
CA ARG A 94 -8.60 2.61 -3.75
C ARG A 94 -10.13 2.59 -3.66
N ARG A 95 -10.78 1.62 -4.30
CA ARG A 95 -12.25 1.48 -4.32
C ARG A 95 -12.80 0.71 -3.11
N VAL A 96 -11.94 0.22 -2.23
CA VAL A 96 -12.37 -0.56 -1.06
C VAL A 96 -13.08 0.34 -0.05
N PRO A 97 -14.34 0.05 0.32
CA PRO A 97 -15.15 0.90 1.20
C PRO A 97 -14.55 1.04 2.61
N ARG A 98 -13.64 0.15 3.01
CA ARG A 98 -13.02 0.09 4.35
C ARG A 98 -11.71 0.88 4.49
N ARG A 99 -11.40 1.79 3.56
CA ARG A 99 -10.11 2.52 3.57
C ARG A 99 -9.89 3.36 4.84
N ALA A 100 -10.95 3.99 5.37
CA ALA A 100 -10.88 4.72 6.64
C ALA A 100 -10.55 3.79 7.81
N SER A 101 -11.14 2.59 7.85
CA SER A 101 -10.86 1.57 8.87
C SER A 101 -9.42 1.05 8.79
N LEU A 102 -8.89 0.84 7.58
CA LEU A 102 -7.48 0.45 7.38
C LEU A 102 -6.52 1.55 7.87
N PHE A 103 -6.85 2.81 7.60
CA PHE A 103 -6.05 3.93 8.09
C PHE A 103 -6.08 4.02 9.62
N ALA A 104 -7.26 3.92 10.23
CA ALA A 104 -7.41 3.95 11.68
C ALA A 104 -6.66 2.78 12.36
N ASN A 105 -6.73 1.57 11.78
CA ASN A 105 -5.98 0.41 12.24
C ASN A 105 -4.47 0.65 12.14
N ALA A 106 -3.98 1.12 10.99
CA ALA A 106 -2.56 1.43 10.80
C ALA A 106 -2.06 2.49 11.78
N LEU A 107 -2.84 3.56 11.99
CA LEU A 107 -2.53 4.62 12.92
C LEU A 107 -2.45 4.10 14.34
N SER A 108 -3.43 3.32 14.78
CA SER A 108 -3.44 2.70 16.12
C SER A 108 -2.19 1.83 16.34
N ARG A 109 -1.84 0.98 15.37
CA ARG A 109 -0.67 0.11 15.43
C ARG A 109 0.64 0.90 15.47
N LEU A 110 0.78 1.94 14.64
CA LEU A 110 1.97 2.80 14.62
C LEU A 110 2.14 3.62 15.89
N THR A 111 1.05 4.20 16.39
CA THR A 111 1.05 4.97 17.63
C THR A 111 1.48 4.11 18.80
N GLU A 112 1.03 2.86 18.87
CA GLU A 112 1.47 1.93 19.92
C GLU A 112 2.93 1.51 19.72
N TYR A 113 3.31 1.14 18.50
CA TYR A 113 4.68 0.71 18.19
C TYR A 113 5.72 1.78 18.51
N THR A 114 5.47 3.04 18.12
CA THR A 114 6.39 4.17 18.32
C THR A 114 6.46 4.65 19.78
N LYS A 115 5.65 4.11 20.70
CA LYS A 115 5.86 4.29 22.14
C LYS A 115 7.01 3.43 22.64
N ALA A 116 7.13 2.20 22.18
CA ALA A 116 8.17 1.27 22.61
C ALA A 116 9.43 1.40 21.75
N GLU A 117 9.26 1.41 20.43
CA GLU A 117 10.35 1.23 19.47
C GLU A 117 10.71 2.55 18.76
N SER A 118 12.02 2.75 18.53
CA SER A 118 12.53 3.84 17.69
C SER A 118 12.92 3.37 16.29
N ALA A 119 13.11 2.06 16.06
CA ALA A 119 13.45 1.52 14.76
C ALA A 119 12.20 0.94 14.06
N LEU A 120 11.95 1.34 12.81
CA LEU A 120 10.82 0.89 12.02
C LEU A 120 11.29 0.40 10.65
N ASN A 121 11.10 -0.89 10.40
CA ASN A 121 11.20 -1.47 9.06
C ASN A 121 9.81 -1.47 8.40
N ILE A 122 9.65 -0.72 7.30
CA ILE A 122 8.36 -0.50 6.63
C ILE A 122 7.76 -1.79 6.07
N GLU A 123 8.58 -2.64 5.45
CA GLU A 123 8.17 -3.94 4.89
C GLU A 123 7.64 -4.89 5.97
N GLY A 124 8.45 -5.08 7.03
CA GLY A 124 8.11 -5.94 8.14
C GLY A 124 6.88 -5.43 8.88
N PHE A 125 6.76 -4.11 9.05
CA PHE A 125 5.57 -3.55 9.67
C PHE A 125 4.31 -3.79 8.83
N LEU A 126 4.35 -3.55 7.52
CA LEU A 126 3.22 -3.82 6.63
C LEU A 126 2.83 -5.30 6.66
N ARG A 127 3.79 -6.22 6.49
CA ARG A 127 3.54 -7.65 6.37
C ARG A 127 3.09 -8.31 7.68
N PHE A 128 3.67 -7.90 8.81
CA PHE A 128 3.49 -8.61 10.09
C PHE A 128 2.62 -7.86 11.10
N ARG A 129 2.47 -6.53 10.98
CA ARG A 129 1.69 -5.72 11.92
C ARG A 129 0.37 -5.21 11.33
N LEU A 130 0.22 -5.20 10.01
CA LEU A 130 -0.98 -4.76 9.29
C LEU A 130 -1.60 -5.88 8.46
N ALA A 131 -1.95 -6.99 9.12
CA ALA A 131 -2.48 -8.20 8.46
C ALA A 131 -3.68 -7.93 7.54
N ASP A 132 -4.61 -7.08 7.95
CA ASP A 132 -5.78 -6.72 7.14
C ASP A 132 -5.39 -6.01 5.83
N ALA A 133 -4.41 -5.10 5.91
CA ALA A 133 -3.91 -4.39 4.73
C ALA A 133 -3.11 -5.34 3.82
N ALA A 134 -2.26 -6.18 4.39
CA ALA A 134 -1.49 -7.18 3.63
C ALA A 134 -2.41 -8.18 2.93
N ASN A 135 -3.45 -8.66 3.60
CA ASN A 135 -4.44 -9.56 3.01
C ASN A 135 -5.21 -8.87 1.87
N LEU A 136 -5.61 -7.62 2.06
CA LEU A 136 -6.28 -6.86 1.01
C LEU A 136 -5.38 -6.66 -0.22
N ILE A 137 -4.11 -6.30 -0.01
CA ILE A 137 -3.12 -6.19 -1.08
C ILE A 137 -3.06 -7.48 -1.90
N ARG A 138 -2.96 -8.63 -1.21
CA ARG A 138 -2.93 -9.94 -1.85
C ARG A 138 -4.18 -10.23 -2.67
N LEU A 139 -5.37 -9.91 -2.14
CA LEU A 139 -6.64 -10.09 -2.85
C LEU A 139 -6.74 -9.19 -4.10
N CYS A 140 -6.31 -7.93 -3.99
CA CYS A 140 -6.28 -7.01 -5.12
C CYS A 140 -5.29 -7.47 -6.20
N ALA A 141 -4.10 -7.93 -5.81
CA ALA A 141 -3.11 -8.47 -6.73
C ALA A 141 -3.62 -9.74 -7.42
N LEU A 142 -4.23 -10.67 -6.68
CA LEU A 142 -4.84 -11.88 -7.23
C LEU A 142 -5.93 -11.55 -8.26
N ARG A 143 -6.86 -10.65 -7.91
CA ARG A 143 -7.93 -10.25 -8.82
C ARG A 143 -7.37 -9.63 -10.11
N ALA A 144 -6.41 -8.72 -9.98
CA ALA A 144 -5.78 -8.08 -11.14
C ALA A 144 -5.02 -9.08 -12.02
N ALA A 145 -4.32 -10.04 -11.42
CA ALA A 145 -3.63 -11.10 -12.15
C ALA A 145 -4.62 -11.99 -12.92
N ILE A 146 -5.73 -12.39 -12.30
CA ILE A 146 -6.79 -13.17 -12.97
C ILE A 146 -7.37 -12.38 -14.16
N GLU A 147 -7.62 -11.08 -14.00
CA GLU A 147 -8.12 -10.22 -15.08
C GLU A 147 -7.15 -10.18 -16.28
N GLU A 148 -5.83 -10.12 -16.07
CA GLU A 148 -4.84 -10.20 -17.16
C GLU A 148 -4.77 -11.59 -17.80
N LEU A 149 -4.78 -12.66 -16.99
CA LEU A 149 -4.74 -14.02 -17.51
C LEU A 149 -5.95 -14.32 -18.40
N ILE A 150 -7.15 -13.93 -17.97
CA ILE A 150 -8.36 -14.06 -18.78
C ILE A 150 -8.23 -13.24 -20.07
N ARG A 151 -7.70 -12.01 -19.99
CA ARG A 151 -7.50 -11.16 -21.18
C ARG A 151 -6.56 -11.83 -22.18
N ARG A 152 -5.47 -12.46 -21.72
CA ARG A 152 -4.53 -13.19 -22.57
C ARG A 152 -5.23 -14.34 -23.30
N GLU A 153 -5.95 -15.18 -22.57
CA GLU A 153 -6.68 -16.32 -23.15
C GLU A 153 -7.71 -15.85 -24.20
N LEU A 154 -8.44 -14.76 -23.92
CA LEU A 154 -9.40 -14.20 -24.87
C LEU A 154 -8.72 -13.63 -26.13
N SER A 155 -7.58 -12.94 -25.98
CA SER A 155 -6.83 -12.40 -27.12
C SER A 155 -6.19 -13.49 -27.99
N ALA A 156 -5.87 -14.64 -27.39
CA ALA A 156 -5.41 -15.82 -28.13
C ALA A 156 -6.56 -16.56 -28.83
N GLY A 157 -7.78 -16.48 -28.29
CA GLY A 157 -8.99 -17.10 -28.84
C GLY A 157 -9.76 -16.28 -29.88
N THR A 158 -9.34 -15.04 -30.18
CA THR A 158 -9.97 -14.20 -31.21
C THR A 158 -9.57 -14.59 -32.63
N ASP A 159 -9.96 -15.79 -33.05
CA ASP A 159 -10.34 -16.12 -34.43
C ASP A 159 -11.83 -15.77 -34.66
N GLY A 160 -12.24 -14.54 -34.30
CA GLY A 160 -13.47 -13.93 -34.83
C GLY A 160 -14.71 -13.82 -33.93
N GLU A 161 -14.70 -14.17 -32.65
CA GLU A 161 -15.86 -13.91 -31.76
C GLU A 161 -15.52 -12.94 -30.62
N THR A 162 -16.14 -11.76 -30.66
CA THR A 162 -16.05 -10.74 -29.61
C THR A 162 -16.79 -11.20 -28.36
N ILE A 163 -16.06 -11.61 -27.31
CA ILE A 163 -16.64 -11.92 -26.00
C ILE A 163 -16.60 -10.66 -25.11
N ILE A 164 -17.77 -10.12 -24.76
CA ILE A 164 -17.92 -8.99 -23.85
C ILE A 164 -18.05 -9.52 -22.41
N ILE A 165 -17.02 -9.31 -21.57
CA ILE A 165 -17.10 -9.62 -20.13
C ILE A 165 -17.58 -8.38 -19.38
N ILE A 166 -18.81 -8.44 -18.86
CA ILE A 166 -19.34 -7.46 -17.90
C ILE A 166 -18.95 -7.92 -16.49
N THR A 167 -17.90 -7.34 -15.91
CA THR A 167 -17.66 -7.49 -14.47
C THR A 167 -18.62 -6.57 -13.72
N ARG A 168 -19.67 -7.13 -13.13
CA ARG A 168 -20.57 -6.39 -12.23
C ARG A 168 -19.78 -6.04 -10.96
N ASP A 169 -19.49 -4.77 -10.74
CA ASP A 169 -19.22 -4.25 -9.39
C ASP A 169 -20.57 -4.28 -8.67
N THR A 170 -20.88 -5.36 -7.96
CA THR A 170 -22.03 -5.38 -7.05
C THR A 170 -21.71 -4.46 -5.88
N ASP A 171 -22.26 -3.25 -5.95
CA ASP A 171 -22.48 -2.40 -4.79
C ASP A 171 -23.51 -3.12 -3.89
N PRO A 172 -23.17 -3.53 -2.66
CA PRO A 172 -24.08 -4.28 -1.78
C PRO A 172 -25.22 -3.43 -1.20
N SER A 173 -25.43 -2.21 -1.72
CA SER A 173 -26.32 -1.19 -1.15
C SER A 173 -27.76 -1.22 -1.68
N THR A 174 -28.13 -2.19 -2.51
CA THR A 174 -29.49 -2.32 -3.06
C THR A 174 -30.06 -3.72 -2.88
N GLU A 175 -30.30 -4.10 -1.63
CA GLU A 175 -31.40 -5.02 -1.32
C GLU A 175 -32.69 -4.18 -1.17
N PRO A 176 -33.79 -4.50 -1.87
CA PRO A 176 -35.08 -3.88 -1.62
C PRO A 176 -35.73 -4.47 -0.37
N ASP A 177 -36.41 -3.60 0.41
CA ASP A 177 -37.21 -3.92 1.59
C ASP A 177 -38.27 -5.01 1.36
#